data_AF-A0A497NQ14-F1
#
_entry.id   AF-A0A497NQ14-F1
#
_cell.length_a   1.000
_cell.length_b   1.000
_cell.length_c   1.000
_cell.angle_alpha   90.00
_cell.angle_beta   90.00
_cell.angle_gamma   90.00
#
_symmetry.space_group_name_H-M   'P 1'
#
loop_
_entity.id
_entity.type
_entity.pdbx_description
1 polymer ?
#
loop_
_entity_poly.entity_id
_entity_poly.type
_entity_poly.pdbx_seq_one_letter_code
_entity_poly.pdbx_strand_id
1 'polypeptide(L)' 'MTRDEAFRLVEENVGKKNIVKHMLAVEAIMRSLAKHFGEDENLWGLTGLLHDIDYEKTM' A
#
# COMPACT_ATOMS: atom_id res chain seq x y z
N MET A 1 -7.73 9.13 -6.34
CA MET A 1 -6.31 8.73 -6.36
C MET A 1 -6.21 7.41 -7.11
N THR A 2 -5.29 7.32 -8.07
CA THR A 2 -4.96 6.10 -8.79
C THR A 2 -3.91 5.29 -8.03
N ARG A 3 -3.77 3.99 -8.34
CA ARG A 3 -2.70 3.17 -7.78
C ARG A 3 -1.32 3.74 -8.08
N ASP A 4 -1.14 4.29 -9.28
CA ASP A 4 0.15 4.84 -9.71
C ASP A 4 0.50 6.14 -8.96
N GLU A 5 -0.50 6.98 -8.64
CA GLU A 5 -0.31 8.13 -7.76
C GLU A 5 0.09 7.68 -6.34
N ALA A 6 -0.60 6.68 -5.80
CA ALA A 6 -0.27 6.12 -4.49
C ALA A 6 1.13 5.51 -4.45
N PHE A 7 1.53 4.77 -5.49
CA PHE A 7 2.85 4.17 -5.56
C PHE A 7 3.97 5.21 -5.64
N ARG A 8 3.78 6.30 -6.40
CA ARG A 8 4.74 7.43 -6.40
C ARG A 8 4.91 8.04 -5.02
N LEU A 9 3.81 8.22 -4.28
CA LEU A 9 3.89 8.72 -2.90
C LEU A 9 4.70 7.78 -1.99
N VAL A 10 4.59 6.47 -2.16
CA VAL A 10 5.42 5.50 -1.43
C VAL A 10 6.90 5.66 -1.81
N GLU A 11 7.23 5.74 -3.11
CA GLU A 11 8.62 5.93 -3.56
C GLU A 11 9.23 7.25 -3.08
N GLU A 12 8.41 8.30 -2.93
CA GLU A 12 8.84 9.61 -2.43
C GLU A 12 9.05 9.65 -0.90
N ASN A 13 8.34 8.82 -0.13
CA ASN A 13 8.35 8.87 1.34
C ASN A 13 9.09 7.71 2.01
N VAL A 14 9.35 6.62 1.29
CA VAL A 14 9.97 5.40 1.83
C VAL A 14 11.19 5.01 0.99
N GLY A 15 12.39 5.36 1.47
CA GLY A 15 13.66 5.04 0.80
C GLY A 15 14.10 3.58 0.96
N LYS A 16 13.66 2.88 2.03
CA LYS A 16 14.03 1.49 2.31
C LYS A 16 13.24 0.53 1.41
N LYS A 17 13.93 -0.05 0.42
CA LYS A 17 13.38 -1.06 -0.51
C LYS A 17 12.65 -2.23 0.16
N ASN A 18 13.07 -2.65 1.35
CA ASN A 18 12.39 -3.73 2.08
C ASN A 18 11.01 -3.32 2.59
N ILE A 19 10.84 -2.05 3.00
CA ILE A 19 9.56 -1.51 3.45
C ILE A 19 8.63 -1.30 2.25
N VAL A 20 9.15 -0.80 1.12
CA VAL A 20 8.37 -0.73 -0.14
C VAL A 20 7.84 -2.11 -0.55
N LYS A 21 8.68 -3.16 -0.48
CA LYS A 21 8.26 -4.54 -0.76
C LYS A 21 7.18 -5.05 0.21
N HIS A 22 7.29 -4.71 1.50
CA HIS A 22 6.27 -5.01 2.50
C HIS A 22 4.94 -4.35 2.15
N MET A 23 4.93 -3.06 1.83
CA MET A 23 3.71 -2.32 1.45
C MET A 23 3.06 -2.90 0.18
N LEU A 24 3.86 -3.31 -0.81
CA LEU A 24 3.36 -4.01 -2.01
C LEU A 24 2.76 -5.39 -1.69
N ALA A 25 3.35 -6.14 -0.75
CA ALA A 25 2.80 -7.41 -0.31
C ALA A 25 1.46 -7.22 0.42
N VAL A 26 1.36 -6.19 1.27
CA VAL A 26 0.12 -5.82 1.98
C VAL A 26 -0.96 -5.37 1.00
N GLU A 27 -0.63 -4.57 -0.03
CA GLU A 27 -1.58 -4.25 -1.12
C GLU A 27 -2.20 -5.52 -1.72
N ALA A 28 -1.37 -6.50 -2.09
CA ALA A 28 -1.83 -7.73 -2.72
C ALA A 28 -2.73 -8.57 -1.78
N ILE A 29 -2.36 -8.66 -0.50
CA ILE A 29 -3.17 -9.34 0.52
C ILE A 29 -4.52 -8.63 0.67
N MET A 30 -4.52 -7.31 0.80
CA MET A 30 -5.73 -6.51 0.99
C MET A 30 -6.69 -6.64 -0.20
N ARG A 31 -6.18 -6.66 -1.44
CA ARG A 31 -6.99 -6.93 -2.64
C ARG A 31 -7.62 -8.33 -2.59
N SER A 32 -6.85 -9.34 -2.21
CA SER A 32 -7.36 -10.71 -2.07
C SER A 32 -8.44 -10.82 -0.99
N LEU A 33 -8.28 -10.11 0.13
CA LEU A 33 -9.27 -10.09 1.20
C LEU A 33 -10.54 -9.35 0.77
N ALA A 34 -10.41 -8.20 0.11
CA ALA A 34 -11.56 -7.48 -0.43
C ALA A 34 -12.39 -8.36 -1.35
N LYS A 35 -11.73 -9.08 -2.28
CA LYS A 35 -12.40 -10.05 -3.15
C LYS A 35 -13.09 -11.17 -2.37
N HIS A 36 -12.47 -11.67 -1.29
CA HIS A 36 -13.05 -12.71 -0.45
C HIS A 36 -14.31 -12.23 0.30
N PHE A 37 -14.31 -10.98 0.76
CA PHE A 37 -15.43 -10.39 1.51
C PHE A 37 -16.47 -9.69 0.63
N GLY A 38 -16.24 -9.57 -0.68
CA GLY A 38 -17.13 -8.85 -1.59
C GLY A 38 -17.05 -7.33 -1.46
N GLU A 39 -15.90 -6.83 -1.02
CA GLU A 39 -15.62 -5.41 -0.78
C GLU A 39 -14.87 -4.76 -1.96
N ASP A 40 -14.65 -3.45 -1.90
CA ASP A 40 -13.93 -2.70 -2.93
C ASP A 40 -12.42 -3.02 -2.93
N GLU A 41 -11.99 -3.82 -3.90
CA GLU A 41 -10.58 -4.20 -4.11
C GLU A 41 -9.64 -3.00 -4.30
N ASN A 42 -10.10 -1.92 -4.93
CA ASN A 42 -9.27 -0.75 -5.15
C ASN A 42 -9.09 0.06 -3.87
N LEU A 43 -10.16 0.26 -3.10
CA LEU A 43 -10.08 0.92 -1.81
C LEU A 43 -9.13 0.18 -0.87
N TRP A 44 -9.32 -1.14 -0.73
CA TRP A 44 -8.49 -1.97 0.14
C TRP A 44 -7.04 -2.05 -0.34
N GLY A 45 -6.82 -2.17 -1.65
CA GLY A 45 -5.48 -2.15 -2.23
C GLY A 45 -4.74 -0.84 -1.95
N LEU A 46 -5.42 0.31 -2.12
CA LEU A 46 -4.83 1.62 -1.82
C LEU A 46 -4.54 1.79 -0.32
N THR A 47 -5.45 1.35 0.56
CA THR A 47 -5.24 1.34 2.00
C THR A 47 -4.03 0.49 2.37
N GLY A 48 -3.92 -0.73 1.82
CA GLY A 48 -2.78 -1.61 2.06
C GLY A 48 -1.47 -1.05 1.53
N LEU A 49 -1.49 -0.38 0.37
CA LEU A 49 -0.30 0.23 -0.21
C LEU A 49 0.22 1.41 0.63
N LEU A 50 -0.66 2.20 1.23
CA LEU A 50 -0.29 3.45 1.90
C LEU A 50 -0.20 3.36 3.43
N HIS A 51 -0.53 2.22 4.03
CA HIS A 51 -0.68 2.09 5.48
C HIS A 51 0.51 2.57 6.32
N ASP A 52 1.73 2.37 5.82
CA ASP A 52 3.01 2.67 6.50
C ASP A 52 3.82 3.76 5.76
N ILE A 53 3.16 4.67 5.04
CA ILE A 53 3.84 5.70 4.24
C ILE A 53 4.74 6.65 5.06
N ASP A 54 4.44 6.83 6.35
CA ASP A 54 5.19 7.68 7.27
C ASP A 54 6.22 6.91 8.11
N TYR A 55 6.43 5.62 7.83
CA TYR A 55 7.33 4.73 8.60
C TYR A 55 8.73 5.31 8.82
N GLU A 56 9.31 5.98 7.82
CA GLU A 56 10.66 6.56 7.95
C GLU A 56 10.71 7.88 8.72
N LYS A 57 9.56 8.53 8.92
CA LYS A 57 9.48 9.82 9.63
C LYS A 57 9.21 9.66 11.12
N THR A 58 8.68 8.51 11.52
CA THR A 58 8.24 8.22 12.90
C THR A 58 9.16 7.25 13.64
N MET A 59 10.20 6.71 12.97
CA MET A 59 11.15 5.72 13.48
C MET A 59 12.59 6.22 13.52
#